data_AF-A0A3C1IZ19-F1
#
_entry.id   AF-A0A3C1IZ19-F1
#
_cell.length_a   1.000
_cell.length_b   1.000
_cell.length_c   1.000
_cell.angle_alpha   90.00
_cell.angle_beta   90.00
_cell.angle_gamma   90.00
#
_symmetry.space_group_name_H-M   'P 1'
#
loop_
_entity.id
_entity.type
_entity.pdbx_description
1 polymer ?
#
loop_
_entity_poly.entity_id
_entity_poly.type
_entity_poly.pdbx_seq_one_letter_code
_entity_poly.pdbx_strand_id
1 'polypeptide(L)'
;EISCPQEALTPNLRIFDDALAMGACAAIKVMPESTFYVNIIKNITKCCDCESDAGEIVAHYEGTLFSQDPVAIDTASIDLINEHEGKDVFKVVNHKDPKLQLEYAEKYSNFKREYELI
;
A
#
# COMPACT_ATOMS: atom_id res chain seq x y z
N GLU A 1 -18.44 -10.12 -16.97
CA GLU A 1 -17.91 -9.84 -18.32
C GLU A 1 -16.81 -10.85 -18.59
N ILE A 2 -16.84 -11.57 -19.72
CA ILE A 2 -15.86 -12.62 -20.03
C ILE A 2 -14.79 -11.98 -20.91
N SER A 3 -13.59 -11.75 -20.36
CA SER A 3 -12.50 -11.06 -21.08
C SER A 3 -11.91 -11.84 -22.26
N CYS A 4 -12.14 -13.16 -22.35
CA CYS A 4 -11.58 -14.00 -23.42
C CYS A 4 -12.70 -14.69 -24.22
N PRO A 5 -13.03 -14.21 -25.44
CA PRO A 5 -14.08 -14.79 -26.28
C PRO A 5 -13.85 -16.25 -26.66
N GLN A 6 -12.60 -16.70 -26.67
CA GLN A 6 -12.19 -18.06 -27.03
C GLN A 6 -12.16 -19.01 -25.83
N GLU A 7 -12.53 -18.55 -24.63
CA GLU A 7 -12.50 -19.33 -23.38
C GLU A 7 -11.11 -19.92 -23.03
N ALA A 8 -10.05 -19.47 -23.69
CA ALA A 8 -8.68 -19.93 -23.45
C ALA A 8 -8.15 -19.48 -22.08
N LEU A 9 -8.74 -18.43 -21.50
CA LEU A 9 -8.37 -17.88 -20.21
C LEU A 9 -9.63 -17.71 -19.35
N THR A 10 -9.61 -18.31 -18.16
CA THR A 10 -10.60 -18.05 -17.11
C THR A 10 -9.96 -17.12 -16.07
N PRO A 11 -10.58 -15.96 -15.75
CA PRO A 11 -10.02 -15.07 -14.75
C PRO A 11 -10.11 -15.73 -13.36
N ASN A 12 -9.00 -15.71 -12.63
CA ASN A 12 -9.00 -16.06 -11.22
C ASN A 12 -9.47 -14.85 -10.41
N LEU A 13 -10.75 -14.84 -10.03
CA LEU A 13 -11.33 -13.75 -9.26
C LEU A 13 -10.76 -13.73 -7.84
N ARG A 14 -10.24 -12.57 -7.44
CA ARG A 14 -9.66 -12.32 -6.13
C ARG A 14 -10.15 -10.98 -5.60
N ILE A 15 -10.00 -10.79 -4.29
CA ILE A 15 -10.12 -9.46 -3.70
C ILE A 15 -9.03 -8.58 -4.32
N PHE A 16 -9.37 -7.34 -4.66
CA PHE A 16 -8.44 -6.44 -5.35
C PHE A 16 -7.13 -6.26 -4.58
N ASP A 17 -7.19 -6.03 -3.27
CA ASP A 17 -6.02 -5.89 -2.38
C ASP A 17 -5.15 -7.15 -2.35
N ASP A 18 -5.76 -8.33 -2.39
CA ASP A 18 -5.07 -9.62 -2.41
C ASP A 18 -4.27 -9.77 -3.72
N ALA A 19 -4.91 -9.48 -4.85
CA ALA A 19 -4.25 -9.53 -6.15
C ALA A 19 -3.15 -8.46 -6.28
N LEU A 20 -3.40 -7.25 -5.78
CA LEU A 20 -2.46 -6.13 -5.83
C LEU A 20 -1.23 -6.40 -4.97
N ALA A 21 -1.42 -6.86 -3.73
CA ALA A 21 -0.34 -7.26 -2.84
C ALA A 21 0.50 -8.39 -3.45
N MET A 22 -0.14 -9.41 -4.02
CA MET A 22 0.55 -10.51 -4.67
C MET A 22 1.41 -10.04 -5.85
N GLY A 23 0.89 -9.14 -6.68
CA GLY A 23 1.63 -8.54 -7.79
C GLY A 23 2.86 -7.77 -7.32
N ALA A 24 2.69 -6.93 -6.28
CA ALA A 24 3.80 -6.18 -5.68
C ALA A 24 4.87 -7.13 -5.10
N CYS A 25 4.47 -8.14 -4.32
CA CYS A 25 5.39 -9.12 -3.75
C CYS A 25 6.14 -9.91 -4.84
N ALA A 26 5.49 -10.24 -5.97
CA ALA A 26 6.13 -10.91 -7.09
C ALA A 26 7.23 -10.04 -7.72
N ALA A 27 7.01 -8.72 -7.85
CA ALA A 27 8.00 -7.78 -8.34
C ALA A 27 9.16 -7.62 -7.34
N ILE A 28 8.86 -7.49 -6.05
CA ILE A 28 9.88 -7.38 -4.99
C ILE A 28 10.78 -8.62 -4.93
N LYS A 29 10.21 -9.82 -5.11
CA LYS A 29 10.95 -11.09 -5.03
C LYS A 29 12.10 -11.21 -6.04
N VAL A 30 12.03 -10.50 -7.16
CA VAL A 30 13.09 -10.53 -8.19
C VAL A 30 14.09 -9.37 -8.03
N MET A 31 13.88 -8.48 -7.05
CA MET A 31 14.83 -7.41 -6.76
C MET A 31 16.04 -7.93 -5.97
N PRO A 32 17.20 -7.25 -6.03
CA PRO A 32 18.38 -7.63 -5.24
C PRO A 32 18.12 -7.59 -3.74
N GLU A 33 18.81 -8.42 -2.96
CA GLU A 33 18.72 -8.40 -1.49
C GLU A 33 19.16 -7.06 -0.89
N SER A 34 19.98 -6.28 -1.61
CA SER A 34 20.42 -4.94 -1.22
C SER A 34 19.39 -3.84 -1.49
N THR A 35 18.12 -4.18 -1.72
CA THR A 35 17.06 -3.21 -2.03
C THR A 35 16.66 -2.43 -0.78
N PHE A 36 16.48 -1.13 -0.94
CA PHE A 36 15.96 -0.22 0.09
C PHE A 36 14.72 0.49 -0.44
N TYR A 37 13.77 0.72 0.47
CA TYR A 37 12.50 1.38 0.24
C TYR A 37 12.52 2.73 0.95
N VAL A 38 11.92 3.74 0.32
CA VAL A 38 11.85 5.10 0.85
C VAL A 38 10.43 5.61 0.64
N ASN A 39 9.78 6.01 1.74
CA ASN A 39 8.49 6.67 1.69
C ASN A 39 8.67 8.16 1.98
N ILE A 40 8.31 8.99 1.00
CA ILE A 40 8.22 10.44 1.17
C ILE A 40 6.75 10.75 1.42
N ILE A 41 6.42 11.01 2.68
CA ILE A 41 5.06 11.27 3.12
C ILE A 41 4.89 12.78 3.14
N LYS A 42 4.06 13.31 2.24
CA LYS A 42 3.84 14.76 2.12
C LYS A 42 2.54 15.04 1.40
N ASN A 43 1.73 15.96 1.94
CA ASN A 43 0.51 16.49 1.32
C ASN A 43 -0.35 15.39 0.66
N ILE A 44 -0.75 14.39 1.45
CA ILE A 44 -1.54 13.28 0.92
C ILE A 44 -2.91 13.83 0.52
N THR A 45 -3.25 13.66 -0.76
CA THR A 45 -4.52 14.08 -1.33
C THR A 45 -5.55 12.95 -1.29
N LYS A 46 -6.83 13.33 -1.39
CA LYS A 46 -7.97 12.41 -1.31
C LYS A 46 -7.96 11.35 -2.40
N CYS A 47 -7.59 11.73 -3.61
CA CYS A 47 -7.63 10.86 -4.78
C CYS A 47 -6.25 10.25 -5.05
N CYS A 48 -6.25 9.05 -5.63
CA CYS A 48 -5.05 8.38 -6.11
C CYS A 48 -4.47 9.14 -7.31
N ASP A 49 -3.15 9.05 -7.52
CA ASP A 49 -2.45 9.65 -8.67
C ASP A 49 -2.98 9.19 -10.04
N CYS A 50 -3.74 8.10 -10.08
CA CYS A 50 -4.43 7.65 -11.28
C CYS A 50 -5.63 8.54 -11.67
N GLU A 51 -6.12 9.38 -10.77
CA GLU A 51 -7.21 10.33 -11.02
C GLU A 51 -6.69 11.67 -11.55
N SER A 52 -7.44 12.28 -12.47
CA SER A 52 -7.05 13.56 -13.09
C SER A 52 -7.09 14.75 -12.13
N ASP A 53 -7.89 14.66 -11.07
CA ASP A 53 -7.97 15.66 -10.01
C ASP A 53 -7.60 14.99 -8.69
N ALA A 54 -6.53 15.51 -8.07
CA ALA A 54 -6.02 15.01 -6.80
C ALA A 54 -7.01 15.22 -5.64
N GLY A 55 -7.89 16.22 -5.77
CA GLY A 55 -8.81 16.63 -4.71
C GLY A 55 -8.09 17.35 -3.56
N GLU A 56 -8.77 17.42 -2.42
CA GLU A 56 -8.27 18.10 -1.22
C GLU A 56 -7.14 17.33 -0.54
N ILE A 57 -6.24 18.04 0.14
CA ILE A 57 -5.26 17.43 1.05
C ILE A 57 -6.02 16.90 2.27
N VAL A 58 -5.82 15.62 2.59
CA VAL A 58 -6.51 14.90 3.67
C VAL A 58 -5.59 14.46 4.80
N ALA A 59 -4.28 14.44 4.58
CA ALA A 59 -3.28 14.35 5.64
C ALA A 59 -2.14 15.35 5.42
N HIS A 60 -1.76 16.03 6.49
CA HIS A 60 -0.75 17.09 6.52
C HIS A 60 0.57 16.64 7.16
N TYR A 61 0.66 15.39 7.61
CA TYR A 61 1.92 14.83 8.09
C TYR A 61 2.98 14.91 6.99
N GLU A 62 4.16 15.40 7.35
CA GLU A 62 5.34 15.44 6.49
C GLU A 62 6.47 14.65 7.13
N GLY A 63 6.98 13.65 6.41
CA GLY A 63 8.05 12.78 6.91
C GLY A 63 8.74 12.03 5.77
N THR A 64 9.94 11.54 6.04
CA THR A 64 10.64 10.62 5.13
C THR A 64 11.11 9.43 5.93
N LEU A 65 10.69 8.24 5.50
CA LEU A 65 11.04 6.97 6.11
C LEU A 65 11.90 6.17 5.14
N PHE A 66 12.73 5.28 5.68
CA PHE A 66 13.54 4.35 4.91
C PHE A 66 13.58 2.99 5.62
N SER A 67 13.59 1.90 4.84
CA SER A 67 13.60 0.54 5.37
C SER A 67 14.08 -0.46 4.32
N GLN A 68 14.55 -1.63 4.76
CA GLN A 68 14.73 -2.80 3.89
C GLN A 68 13.46 -3.68 3.82
N ASP A 69 12.50 -3.42 4.70
CA ASP A 69 11.20 -4.08 4.75
C ASP A 69 10.10 -3.12 4.23
N PRO A 70 9.52 -3.39 3.04
CA PRO A 70 8.48 -2.57 2.43
C PRO A 70 7.13 -2.68 3.16
N VAL A 71 6.86 -3.79 3.86
CA VAL A 71 5.61 -3.96 4.61
C VAL A 71 5.68 -3.15 5.91
N ALA A 72 6.83 -3.16 6.57
CA ALA A 72 7.08 -2.40 7.79
C ALA A 72 7.02 -0.89 7.54
N ILE A 73 7.67 -0.37 6.49
CA ILE A 73 7.70 1.07 6.20
C ILE A 73 6.32 1.62 5.80
N ASP A 74 5.53 0.86 5.05
CA ASP A 74 4.16 1.26 4.72
C ASP A 74 3.26 1.24 5.96
N THR A 75 3.42 0.23 6.82
CA THR A 75 2.70 0.17 8.11
C THR A 75 3.05 1.38 8.98
N ALA A 76 4.33 1.70 9.12
CA ALA A 76 4.81 2.86 9.87
C ALA A 76 4.29 4.18 9.28
N SER A 77 4.25 4.29 7.95
CA SER A 77 3.73 5.47 7.25
C SER A 77 2.28 5.71 7.61
N ILE A 78 1.43 4.68 7.47
CA ILE A 78 0.00 4.76 7.80
C ILE A 78 -0.22 5.12 9.27
N ASP A 79 0.55 4.52 10.17
CA ASP A 79 0.43 4.78 11.61
C ASP A 79 0.82 6.21 11.96
N LEU A 80 1.93 6.72 11.45
CA LEU A 80 2.39 8.09 11.67
C LEU A 80 1.40 9.12 11.11
N ILE A 81 0.85 8.86 9.91
CA ILE A 81 -0.20 9.69 9.33
C ILE A 81 -1.42 9.72 10.25
N ASN A 82 -1.91 8.55 10.67
CA ASN A 82 -3.12 8.44 11.47
C ASN A 82 -2.93 9.02 12.89
N GLU A 83 -1.76 8.86 13.48
CA GLU A 83 -1.38 9.46 14.77
C GLU A 83 -1.39 10.99 14.66
N HIS A 84 -0.74 11.54 13.63
CA HIS A 84 -0.70 12.98 13.39
C HIS A 84 -2.09 13.59 13.17
N GLU A 85 -2.94 12.93 12.38
CA GLU A 85 -4.30 13.40 12.07
C GLU A 85 -5.33 13.04 13.15
N GLY A 86 -4.96 12.22 14.14
CA GLY A 86 -5.83 11.77 15.23
C GLY A 86 -7.00 10.86 14.79
N LYS A 87 -6.91 10.26 13.61
CA LYS A 87 -7.95 9.39 13.02
C LYS A 87 -7.36 8.49 11.95
N ASP A 88 -8.08 7.43 11.60
CA ASP A 88 -7.80 6.66 10.38
C ASP A 88 -8.25 7.46 9.15
N VAL A 89 -7.32 8.19 8.55
CA VAL A 89 -7.60 9.15 7.46
C VAL A 89 -8.24 8.44 6.28
N PHE A 90 -7.63 7.34 5.84
CA PHE A 90 -8.03 6.61 4.65
C PHE A 90 -9.38 5.91 4.83
N LYS A 91 -9.65 5.38 6.03
CA LYS A 91 -10.96 4.79 6.33
C LYS A 91 -12.08 5.82 6.40
N VAL A 92 -11.79 7.01 6.94
CA VAL A 92 -12.78 8.09 7.02
C VAL A 92 -13.06 8.69 5.64
N VAL A 93 -12.03 8.94 4.85
CA VAL A 93 -12.11 9.66 3.57
C VAL A 93 -12.50 8.74 2.41
N ASN A 94 -11.88 7.57 2.31
CA ASN A 94 -12.03 6.66 1.17
C ASN A 94 -12.89 5.43 1.50
N HIS A 95 -13.36 5.31 2.75
CA HIS A 95 -14.11 4.15 3.23
C HIS A 95 -13.35 2.82 3.06
N LYS A 96 -12.02 2.90 3.11
CA LYS A 96 -11.11 1.79 2.84
C LYS A 96 -10.14 1.62 3.99
N ASP A 97 -10.00 0.38 4.46
CA ASP A 97 -8.94 0.02 5.39
C ASP A 97 -7.58 0.04 4.65
N PRO A 98 -6.65 0.93 5.03
CA PRO A 98 -5.37 1.05 4.35
C PRO A 98 -4.42 -0.13 4.68
N LYS A 99 -4.67 -0.90 5.74
CA LYS A 99 -3.79 -1.98 6.18
C LYS A 99 -4.11 -3.34 5.55
N LEU A 100 -5.27 -3.49 4.90
CA LEU A 100 -5.69 -4.78 4.33
C LEU A 100 -4.69 -5.30 3.27
N GLN A 101 -4.14 -4.43 2.43
CA GLN A 101 -3.14 -4.82 1.45
C GLN A 101 -1.84 -5.31 2.11
N LEU A 102 -1.46 -4.71 3.24
CA LEU A 102 -0.25 -5.08 4.00
C LEU A 102 -0.40 -6.45 4.67
N GLU A 103 -1.61 -6.83 5.09
CA GLU A 103 -1.91 -8.18 5.57
C GLU A 103 -1.68 -9.25 4.49
N TYR A 104 -2.10 -8.97 3.26
CA TYR A 104 -1.82 -9.86 2.13
C TYR A 104 -0.35 -9.86 1.75
N ALA A 105 0.32 -8.70 1.80
CA ALA A 105 1.75 -8.61 1.49
C ALA A 105 2.61 -9.41 2.48
N GLU A 106 2.30 -9.35 3.77
CA GLU A 106 2.91 -10.18 4.81
C GLU A 106 2.68 -11.68 4.54
N LYS A 107 1.51 -12.07 4.03
CA LYS A 107 1.21 -13.47 3.68
C LYS A 107 2.00 -13.98 2.47
N TYR A 108 2.31 -13.13 1.50
CA TYR A 108 2.99 -13.50 0.25
C TYR A 108 4.50 -13.30 0.28
N SER A 109 5.06 -12.76 1.36
CA SER A 109 6.48 -12.46 1.50
C SER A 109 7.02 -12.89 2.87
N ASN A 110 8.31 -12.63 3.11
CA ASN A 110 8.93 -12.83 4.41
C ASN A 110 8.95 -11.55 5.27
N PHE A 111 8.37 -10.47 4.75
CA PHE A 111 8.32 -9.17 5.40
C PHE A 111 7.23 -9.10 6.46
N LYS A 112 7.36 -8.11 7.35
CA LYS A 112 6.56 -8.00 8.56
C LYS A 112 5.94 -6.61 8.73
N ARG A 113 4.75 -6.57 9.34
CA ARG A 113 4.08 -5.31 9.66
C ARG A 113 4.65 -4.68 10.92
N GLU A 114 5.28 -5.47 11.78
CA GLU A 114 6.00 -4.96 12.95
C GLU A 114 7.19 -4.09 12.53
N TYR A 115 7.36 -2.96 13.22
CA TYR A 115 8.46 -2.03 13.01
C TYR A 115 8.87 -1.37 14.33
N GLU A 116 10.06 -0.78 14.34
CA GLU A 116 10.57 0.09 15.40
C GLU A 116 11.05 1.39 14.74
N LEU A 117 10.64 2.54 15.30
CA LEU A 117 11.17 3.84 14.88
C LEU A 117 12.44 4.13 15.69
N ILE A 118 13.52 4.49 14.99
CA ILE A 118 14.85 4.80 15.55
C ILE A 118 15.15 6.29 15.42
#